data_AF-A0A851SIP1-F1
#
_entry.id   AF-A0A851SIP1-F1
#
_cell.length_a   1.000
_cell.length_b   1.000
_cell.length_c   1.000
_cell.angle_alpha   90.00
_cell.angle_beta   90.00
_cell.angle_gamma   90.00
#
_symmetry.space_group_name_H-M   'P 1'
#
loop_
_entity.id
_entity.type
_entity.pdbx_description
1 polymer ?
#
loop_
_entity_poly.entity_id
_entity_poly.type
_entity_poly.pdbx_seq_one_letter_code
_entity_poly.pdbx_strand_id
1 'polypeptide(L)'
;ASLLWLQLSCSAEGPSAGGQQRGVPRQPCPPPEPLQPPEEEPSWGPHRLALLVPFRERFEELLAFVPYMHRFLSKKRIRHRIFILNQVDHFRFNRASLINVGFLESGNDTDYIAMHDVDLLPLNEHLDYSFPEAGPFHVASPELHPLYHYKTYVGGILLLTKQHYEL
;
A
#
# COMPACT_ATOMS: atom_id res chain seq x y z
N ALA A 1 -20.53 4.74 -3.10
CA ALA A 1 -19.14 4.28 -2.97
C ALA A 1 -18.98 3.05 -3.84
N SER A 2 -18.26 3.13 -4.95
CA SER A 2 -18.03 2.02 -5.88
C SER A 2 -16.52 1.89 -6.03
N LEU A 3 -15.96 0.77 -5.59
CA LEU A 3 -14.51 0.52 -5.60
C LEU A 3 -14.26 -0.60 -6.58
N LEU A 4 -13.77 -0.21 -7.75
CA LEU A 4 -13.21 -1.12 -8.74
C LEU A 4 -11.93 -1.73 -8.14
N TRP A 5 -11.60 -2.96 -8.50
CA TRP A 5 -10.25 -3.52 -8.37
C TRP A 5 -9.57 -3.39 -9.75
N LEU A 6 -8.30 -2.96 -9.83
CA LEU A 6 -7.63 -2.83 -11.14
C LEU A 6 -7.23 -4.24 -11.53
N GLN A 7 -7.91 -4.80 -12.51
CA GLN A 7 -7.28 -5.76 -13.40
C GLN A 7 -6.53 -4.94 -14.46
N LEU A 8 -5.24 -5.23 -14.61
CA LEU A 8 -4.35 -4.49 -15.49
C LEU A 8 -4.71 -4.78 -16.95
N SER A 9 -5.37 -3.81 -17.59
CA SER A 9 -5.60 -3.77 -19.03
C SER A 9 -4.95 -2.49 -19.57
N CYS A 10 -3.88 -2.63 -20.35
CA CYS A 10 -3.12 -1.52 -20.93
C CYS A 10 -3.84 -0.86 -22.10
N SER A 11 -3.85 0.48 -22.16
CA SER A 11 -3.55 1.27 -23.36
C SER A 11 -3.39 2.75 -22.99
N ALA A 12 -2.33 3.36 -23.50
CA ALA A 12 -1.94 4.75 -23.27
C ALA A 12 -1.91 5.49 -24.61
N GLU A 13 -2.41 6.73 -24.67
CA GLU A 13 -1.98 7.75 -25.63
C GLU A 13 -2.05 9.14 -24.98
N GLY A 14 -1.01 9.95 -25.21
CA GLY A 14 -0.76 11.24 -24.57
C GLY A 14 -1.23 12.46 -25.36
N PRO A 15 -1.12 13.69 -24.81
CA PRO A 15 -1.61 14.89 -25.45
C PRO A 15 -0.49 15.70 -26.16
N SER A 16 -0.86 16.38 -27.24
CA SER A 16 -0.01 17.33 -27.99
C SER A 16 -0.48 18.79 -27.82
N ALA A 17 0.50 19.69 -27.89
CA ALA A 17 0.46 21.08 -27.45
C ALA A 17 0.12 22.10 -28.56
N GLY A 18 -0.19 23.33 -28.18
CA GLY A 18 0.03 24.53 -29.01
C GLY A 18 -0.87 25.72 -28.69
N GLY A 19 -0.29 26.93 -28.53
CA GLY A 19 -1.08 28.17 -28.53
C GLY A 19 -0.45 29.44 -27.92
N GLN A 20 0.46 30.08 -28.66
CA GLN A 20 0.85 31.50 -28.74
C GLN A 20 0.42 32.53 -27.64
N GLN A 21 1.40 33.19 -27.01
CA GLN A 21 1.20 34.35 -26.12
C GLN A 21 1.23 35.70 -26.89
N ARG A 22 0.22 36.55 -26.66
CA ARG A 22 0.22 37.99 -27.00
C ARG A 22 0.58 38.81 -25.77
N GLY A 23 1.40 39.85 -25.97
CA GLY A 23 1.99 40.67 -24.91
C GLY A 23 1.00 41.45 -24.06
N VAL A 24 1.22 41.43 -22.73
CA VAL A 24 0.45 42.14 -21.70
C VAL A 24 1.30 43.30 -21.15
N PRO A 25 0.72 44.49 -20.86
CA PRO A 25 1.45 45.59 -20.24
C PRO A 25 1.96 45.21 -18.84
N ARG A 26 3.23 45.51 -18.54
CA ARG A 26 3.84 45.17 -17.25
C ARG A 26 3.32 46.08 -16.15
N GLN A 27 2.52 45.53 -15.24
CA GLN A 27 2.25 46.13 -13.93
C GLN A 27 3.52 46.04 -13.05
N PRO A 28 3.78 47.04 -12.19
CA PRO A 28 4.85 46.95 -11.19
C PRO A 28 4.58 45.78 -10.24
N CYS A 29 5.61 44.99 -9.95
CA CYS A 29 5.51 43.87 -9.03
C CYS A 29 5.13 44.38 -7.63
N PRO A 30 4.14 43.77 -6.96
CA PRO A 30 3.95 44.00 -5.53
C PRO A 30 5.22 43.55 -4.78
N PRO A 31 5.53 44.17 -3.63
CA PRO A 31 6.65 43.73 -2.81
C PRO A 31 6.46 42.25 -2.42
N PRO A 32 7.55 41.45 -2.36
CA PRO A 32 7.45 40.06 -1.98
C PRO A 32 6.83 39.99 -0.59
N GLU A 33 5.71 39.29 -0.49
CA GLU A 33 5.17 38.86 0.80
C GLU A 33 6.27 38.11 1.55
N PRO A 34 6.42 38.31 2.87
CA PRO A 34 7.34 37.52 3.65
C PRO A 34 7.08 36.05 3.36
N LEU A 35 8.09 35.36 2.83
CA LEU A 35 8.02 33.92 2.59
C LEU A 35 7.61 33.28 3.90
N GLN A 36 6.39 32.77 3.94
CA GLN A 36 5.97 31.91 5.04
C GLN A 36 7.01 30.79 5.13
N PRO A 37 7.53 30.48 6.32
CA PRO A 37 8.46 29.36 6.46
C PRO A 37 7.80 28.13 5.81
N PRO A 38 8.59 27.28 5.11
CA PRO A 38 8.03 26.10 4.48
C PRO A 38 7.18 25.37 5.52
N GLU A 39 5.91 25.13 5.23
CA GLU A 39 5.09 24.25 6.06
C GLU A 39 5.92 22.97 6.23
N GLU A 40 6.27 22.63 7.48
CA GLU A 40 7.15 21.50 7.76
C GLU A 40 6.52 20.26 7.12
N GLU A 41 7.14 19.78 6.03
CA GLU A 41 6.66 18.62 5.29
C GLU A 41 6.38 17.49 6.29
N PRO A 42 5.12 17.04 6.47
CA PRO A 42 4.76 16.14 7.55
C PRO A 42 5.68 14.92 7.60
N SER A 43 6.44 14.77 8.68
CA SER A 43 7.39 13.68 8.81
C SER A 43 6.70 12.32 8.71
N TRP A 44 7.41 11.31 8.20
CA TRP A 44 6.90 9.94 8.19
C TRP A 44 6.60 9.48 9.61
N GLY A 45 5.43 8.84 9.81
CA GLY A 45 4.99 8.37 11.12
C GLY A 45 6.01 7.45 11.81
N PRO A 46 5.93 7.26 13.14
CA PRO A 46 6.94 6.54 13.89
C PRO A 46 6.98 5.05 13.55
N HIS A 47 5.82 4.46 13.26
CA HIS A 47 5.64 3.02 13.10
C HIS A 47 6.16 2.47 11.77
N ARG A 48 6.74 1.27 11.81
CA ARG A 48 7.26 0.51 10.67
C ARG A 48 6.40 -0.72 10.38
N LEU A 49 5.95 -0.81 9.13
CA LEU A 49 5.15 -1.90 8.58
C LEU A 49 6.04 -2.97 7.94
N ALA A 50 5.83 -4.23 8.30
CA ALA A 50 6.25 -5.36 7.48
C ALA A 50 5.08 -5.85 6.62
N LEU A 51 5.17 -5.63 5.30
CA LEU A 51 4.21 -6.13 4.33
C LEU A 51 4.59 -7.57 3.95
N LEU A 52 3.89 -8.54 4.52
CA LEU A 52 4.17 -9.97 4.39
C LEU A 52 3.36 -10.57 3.25
N VAL A 53 4.06 -10.97 2.18
CA VAL A 53 3.45 -11.43 0.92
C VAL A 53 3.76 -12.92 0.72
N PRO A 54 2.83 -13.82 1.04
CA PRO A 54 2.99 -15.25 0.78
C PRO A 54 2.99 -15.49 -0.72
N PHE A 55 4.00 -16.19 -1.23
CA PHE A 55 4.29 -16.23 -2.66
C PHE A 55 4.70 -17.62 -3.16
N ARG A 56 4.20 -17.99 -4.34
CA ARG A 56 4.69 -19.09 -5.18
C ARG A 56 4.17 -18.90 -6.61
N GLU A 57 5.07 -18.94 -7.61
CA GLU A 57 4.72 -18.99 -9.04
C GLU A 57 3.71 -17.92 -9.52
N ARG A 58 3.79 -16.69 -8.99
CA ARG A 58 2.93 -15.54 -9.37
C ARG A 58 3.75 -14.32 -9.84
N PHE A 59 4.71 -14.58 -10.70
CA PHE A 59 5.75 -13.60 -11.05
C PHE A 59 5.19 -12.33 -11.69
N GLU A 60 4.20 -12.45 -12.57
CA GLU A 60 3.56 -11.29 -13.22
C GLU A 60 2.83 -10.41 -12.21
N GLU A 61 2.07 -11.02 -11.29
CA GLU A 61 1.41 -10.30 -10.20
C GLU A 61 2.45 -9.61 -9.31
N LEU A 62 3.55 -10.29 -8.98
CA LEU A 62 4.63 -9.72 -8.18
C LEU A 62 5.29 -8.50 -8.83
N LEU A 63 5.53 -8.56 -10.14
CA LEU A 63 6.11 -7.46 -10.92
C LEU A 63 5.23 -6.21 -10.88
N ALA A 64 3.91 -6.38 -10.92
CA ALA A 64 2.96 -5.28 -10.74
C ALA A 64 2.89 -4.82 -9.27
N PHE A 65 2.88 -5.77 -8.34
CA PHE A 65 2.62 -5.56 -6.92
C PHE A 65 3.65 -4.69 -6.23
N VAL A 66 4.93 -5.06 -6.31
CA VAL A 66 6.01 -4.40 -5.55
C VAL A 66 6.09 -2.90 -5.85
N PRO A 67 6.19 -2.43 -7.12
CA PRO A 67 6.26 -1.01 -7.40
C PRO A 67 4.93 -0.29 -7.09
N TYR A 68 3.78 -0.96 -7.26
CA TYR A 68 2.48 -0.38 -6.92
C TYR A 68 2.37 -0.11 -5.42
N MET A 69 2.60 -1.13 -4.59
CA MET A 69 2.47 -1.04 -3.14
C MET A 69 3.50 -0.13 -2.52
N HIS A 70 4.74 -0.15 -3.02
CA HIS A 70 5.76 0.79 -2.57
C HIS A 70 5.31 2.24 -2.79
N ARG A 71 4.78 2.56 -3.99
CA ARG A 71 4.26 3.90 -4.29
C ARG A 71 3.03 4.23 -3.42
N PHE A 72 2.08 3.31 -3.29
CA PHE A 72 0.86 3.49 -2.50
C PHE A 72 1.18 3.82 -1.04
N LEU A 73 2.05 3.03 -0.39
CA LEU A 73 2.43 3.22 1.01
C LEU A 73 3.31 4.47 1.21
N SER A 74 4.19 4.78 0.24
CA SER A 74 5.02 5.98 0.29
C SER A 74 4.21 7.26 0.18
N LYS A 75 3.19 7.30 -0.69
CA LYS A 75 2.24 8.44 -0.76
C LYS A 75 1.54 8.68 0.58
N LYS A 76 1.25 7.61 1.31
CA LYS A 76 0.64 7.64 2.65
C LYS A 76 1.65 7.86 3.78
N ARG A 77 2.94 8.02 3.46
CA ARG A 77 4.04 8.25 4.42
C ARG A 77 4.17 7.16 5.49
N ILE A 78 3.85 5.91 5.10
CA ILE A 78 3.96 4.73 5.95
C ILE A 78 5.36 4.13 5.75
N ARG A 79 6.18 4.08 6.80
CA ARG A 79 7.48 3.39 6.74
C ARG A 79 7.22 1.90 6.55
N HIS A 80 7.78 1.30 5.51
CA HIS A 80 7.47 -0.10 5.19
C HIS A 80 8.65 -0.85 4.61
N ARG A 81 8.63 -2.17 4.81
CA ARG A 81 9.48 -3.14 4.12
C ARG A 81 8.60 -4.26 3.57
N ILE A 82 8.84 -4.65 2.32
CA ILE A 82 8.08 -5.70 1.64
C ILE A 82 8.87 -7.00 1.73
N PHE A 83 8.23 -8.04 2.26
CA PHE A 83 8.79 -9.39 2.41
C PHE A 83 8.06 -10.34 1.48
N ILE A 84 8.77 -10.85 0.47
CA ILE A 84 8.24 -11.87 -0.45
C ILE A 84 8.61 -13.23 0.11
N LEU A 85 7.60 -13.95 0.57
CA LEU A 85 7.74 -15.21 1.33
C LEU A 85 7.56 -16.36 0.35
N ASN A 86 8.63 -16.69 -0.37
CA ASN A 86 8.62 -17.65 -1.46
C ASN A 86 8.67 -19.10 -0.96
N GLN A 87 7.61 -19.87 -1.20
CA GLN A 87 7.57 -21.29 -0.83
C GLN A 87 8.18 -22.17 -1.93
N VAL A 88 9.43 -22.58 -1.73
CA VAL A 88 10.23 -23.32 -2.73
C VAL A 88 10.08 -24.85 -2.66
N ASP A 89 9.51 -25.39 -1.57
CA ASP A 89 9.23 -26.82 -1.46
C ASP A 89 8.10 -27.28 -2.38
N HIS A 90 7.91 -28.59 -2.51
CA HIS A 90 6.87 -29.20 -3.35
C HIS A 90 5.58 -29.53 -2.60
N PHE A 91 5.42 -29.08 -1.34
CA PHE A 91 4.16 -29.29 -0.61
C PHE A 91 3.05 -28.37 -1.14
N ARG A 92 1.82 -28.61 -0.71
CA ARG A 92 0.72 -27.67 -0.97
C ARG A 92 1.09 -26.29 -0.42
N PHE A 93 0.65 -25.25 -1.14
CA PHE A 93 0.90 -23.87 -0.73
C PHE A 93 0.30 -23.61 0.66
N ASN A 94 1.13 -23.14 1.60
CA ASN A 94 0.75 -22.92 2.98
C ASN A 94 0.91 -21.44 3.34
N ARG A 95 -0.11 -20.67 2.95
CA ARG A 95 -0.18 -19.22 3.17
C ARG A 95 0.11 -18.83 4.62
N ALA A 96 -0.56 -19.48 5.58
CA ALA A 96 -0.44 -19.13 7.00
C ALA A 96 0.97 -19.43 7.54
N SER A 97 1.56 -20.56 7.18
CA SER A 97 2.94 -20.87 7.58
C SER A 97 3.95 -19.88 7.02
N LEU A 98 3.75 -19.40 5.79
CA LEU A 98 4.63 -18.38 5.21
C LEU A 98 4.51 -17.07 5.98
N ILE A 99 3.30 -16.63 6.33
CA ILE A 99 3.12 -15.46 7.19
C ILE A 99 3.88 -15.63 8.51
N ASN A 100 3.78 -16.79 9.18
CA ASN A 100 4.53 -17.04 10.42
C ASN A 100 6.03 -16.87 10.22
N VAL A 101 6.59 -17.41 9.14
CA VAL A 101 8.00 -17.20 8.79
C VAL A 101 8.29 -15.72 8.59
N GLY A 102 7.46 -15.01 7.81
CA GLY A 102 7.63 -13.58 7.57
C GLY A 102 7.56 -12.73 8.83
N PHE A 103 6.70 -13.09 9.78
CA PHE A 103 6.61 -12.44 11.08
C PHE A 103 7.93 -12.59 11.85
N LEU A 104 8.49 -13.81 11.92
CA LEU A 104 9.76 -14.07 12.59
C LEU A 104 10.94 -13.33 11.92
N GLU A 105 10.96 -13.29 10.58
CA GLU A 105 12.01 -12.64 9.80
C GLU A 105 11.86 -11.11 9.70
N SER A 106 10.73 -10.55 10.14
CA SER A 106 10.45 -9.10 10.02
C SER A 106 11.36 -8.21 10.87
N GLY A 107 12.10 -8.79 11.83
CA GLY A 107 13.07 -8.10 12.67
C GLY A 107 12.44 -7.24 13.76
N ASN A 108 13.23 -6.90 14.79
CA ASN A 108 12.74 -6.23 16.00
C ASN A 108 12.32 -4.77 15.80
N ASP A 109 12.69 -4.16 14.67
CA ASP A 109 12.31 -2.77 14.34
C ASP A 109 10.93 -2.67 13.66
N THR A 110 10.26 -3.79 13.39
CA THR A 110 8.89 -3.82 12.87
C THR A 110 7.88 -3.68 14.02
N ASP A 111 6.95 -2.73 13.92
CA ASP A 111 5.91 -2.49 14.92
C ASP A 111 4.62 -3.28 14.62
N TYR A 112 4.32 -3.47 13.34
CA TYR A 112 3.09 -4.14 12.88
C TYR A 112 3.29 -4.79 11.52
N ILE A 113 2.43 -5.76 11.23
CA ILE A 113 2.45 -6.53 9.99
C ILE A 113 1.17 -6.31 9.19
N ALA A 114 1.28 -6.47 7.87
CA ALA A 114 0.15 -6.65 6.99
C ALA A 114 0.33 -7.99 6.26
N MET A 115 -0.59 -8.92 6.49
CA MET A 115 -0.70 -10.15 5.70
C MET A 115 -1.40 -9.81 4.40
N HIS A 116 -0.74 -9.96 3.26
CA HIS A 116 -1.20 -9.36 2.02
C HIS A 116 -1.06 -10.29 0.82
N ASP A 117 -2.17 -10.61 0.17
CA ASP A 117 -2.15 -11.40 -1.07
C ASP A 117 -1.55 -10.60 -2.23
N VAL A 118 -0.72 -11.23 -3.05
CA VAL A 118 0.05 -10.55 -4.12
C VAL A 118 -0.83 -9.99 -5.25
N ASP A 119 -2.06 -10.46 -5.38
CA ASP A 119 -3.01 -10.13 -6.44
C ASP A 119 -4.07 -9.08 -6.03
N LEU A 120 -4.03 -8.57 -4.79
CA LEU A 120 -5.00 -7.60 -4.28
C LEU A 120 -4.45 -6.17 -4.22
N LEU A 121 -4.50 -5.41 -5.31
CA LEU A 121 -4.02 -4.02 -5.32
C LEU A 121 -5.08 -3.02 -4.82
N PRO A 122 -4.81 -2.21 -3.76
CA PRO A 122 -5.77 -1.27 -3.21
C PRO A 122 -6.00 -0.08 -4.15
N LEU A 123 -7.16 0.00 -4.80
CA LEU A 123 -7.45 1.13 -5.70
C LEU A 123 -7.88 2.40 -4.99
N ASN A 124 -8.55 2.22 -3.86
CA ASN A 124 -9.00 3.34 -3.06
C ASN A 124 -7.82 3.85 -2.23
N GLU A 125 -7.32 5.03 -2.57
CA GLU A 125 -6.24 5.70 -1.82
C GLU A 125 -6.63 5.98 -0.35
N HIS A 126 -7.92 5.90 0.00
CA HIS A 126 -8.41 6.03 1.38
C HIS A 126 -8.35 4.73 2.21
N LEU A 127 -7.99 3.57 1.64
CA LEU A 127 -7.80 2.36 2.44
C LEU A 127 -6.69 2.57 3.46
N ASP A 128 -7.00 2.26 4.72
CA ASP A 128 -6.11 2.50 5.82
C ASP A 128 -5.10 1.37 5.97
N TYR A 129 -3.83 1.74 6.00
CA TYR A 129 -2.70 0.84 6.23
C TYR A 129 -1.86 1.30 7.43
N SER A 130 -2.36 2.26 8.20
CA SER A 130 -1.68 2.80 9.37
C SER A 130 -1.62 1.78 10.50
N PHE A 131 -0.87 2.13 11.54
CA PHE A 131 -0.69 1.27 12.70
C PHE A 131 -2.04 0.94 13.37
N PRO A 132 -2.43 -0.34 13.47
CA PRO A 132 -3.77 -0.73 13.90
C PRO A 132 -3.88 -0.76 15.43
N GLU A 133 -3.84 0.43 16.05
CA GLU A 133 -3.80 0.60 17.52
C GLU A 133 -5.03 -0.02 18.23
N ALA A 134 -6.21 0.07 17.61
CA ALA A 134 -7.45 -0.42 18.19
C ALA A 134 -7.60 -1.95 18.19
N GLY A 135 -6.82 -2.68 17.40
CA GLY A 135 -6.99 -4.13 17.20
C GLY A 135 -6.73 -4.57 15.76
N PRO A 136 -6.81 -5.88 15.47
CA PRO A 136 -6.68 -6.41 14.11
C PRO A 136 -7.61 -5.69 13.13
N PHE A 137 -7.06 -5.22 12.00
CA PHE A 137 -7.77 -4.42 11.02
C PHE A 137 -7.85 -5.11 9.66
N HIS A 138 -9.05 -5.48 9.25
CA HIS A 138 -9.30 -6.20 8.01
C HIS A 138 -9.58 -5.24 6.84
N VAL A 139 -8.54 -4.95 6.06
CA VAL A 139 -8.61 -4.00 4.93
C VAL A 139 -9.45 -4.58 3.79
N ALA A 140 -9.27 -5.86 3.47
CA ALA A 140 -10.03 -6.55 2.43
C ALA A 140 -11.33 -7.12 2.98
N SER A 141 -12.12 -6.28 3.66
CA SER A 141 -13.37 -6.69 4.32
C SER A 141 -14.32 -7.40 3.34
N PRO A 142 -15.27 -8.23 3.81
CA PRO A 142 -16.18 -8.95 2.93
C PRO A 142 -17.03 -8.03 2.04
N GLU A 143 -17.24 -6.79 2.46
CA GLU A 143 -17.96 -5.74 1.71
C GLU A 143 -17.12 -5.19 0.55
N LEU A 144 -15.80 -5.37 0.62
CA LEU A 144 -14.82 -4.84 -0.32
C LEU A 144 -14.16 -5.94 -1.17
N HIS A 145 -14.11 -7.18 -0.66
CA HIS A 145 -13.44 -8.29 -1.35
C HIS A 145 -14.18 -8.68 -2.64
N PRO A 146 -13.49 -8.91 -3.76
CA PRO A 146 -14.14 -9.19 -5.05
C PRO A 146 -14.92 -10.52 -5.11
N LEU A 147 -14.59 -11.49 -4.25
CA LEU A 147 -15.10 -12.86 -4.33
C LEU A 147 -15.78 -13.37 -3.05
N TYR A 148 -15.50 -12.79 -1.89
CA TYR A 148 -15.83 -13.41 -0.60
C TYR A 148 -16.60 -12.40 0.25
N HIS A 149 -17.89 -12.66 0.45
CA HIS A 149 -18.80 -11.72 1.12
C HIS A 149 -19.38 -12.26 2.44
N TYR A 150 -18.85 -13.37 2.95
CA TYR A 150 -19.34 -13.96 4.19
C TYR A 150 -18.72 -13.28 5.41
N LYS A 151 -19.52 -13.09 6.47
CA LYS A 151 -19.17 -12.24 7.63
C LYS A 151 -17.90 -12.66 8.39
N THR A 152 -17.52 -13.93 8.32
CA THR A 152 -16.34 -14.48 9.01
C THR A 152 -15.09 -14.51 8.12
N TYR A 153 -15.13 -13.94 6.91
CA TYR A 153 -13.97 -13.86 6.03
C TYR A 153 -12.97 -12.85 6.58
N VAL A 154 -11.72 -13.30 6.78
CA VAL A 154 -10.58 -12.50 7.26
C VAL A 154 -9.34 -12.69 6.37
N GLY A 155 -9.54 -13.12 5.13
CA GLY A 155 -8.48 -13.33 4.14
C GLY A 155 -8.11 -12.05 3.38
N GLY A 156 -7.23 -12.18 2.40
CA GLY A 156 -6.83 -11.06 1.55
C GLY A 156 -5.79 -10.18 2.23
N ILE A 157 -6.25 -9.13 2.92
CA ILE A 157 -5.41 -8.09 3.52
C ILE A 157 -5.85 -7.83 4.97
N LEU A 158 -4.99 -8.20 5.92
CA LEU A 158 -5.26 -8.06 7.35
C LEU A 158 -4.02 -7.53 8.08
N LEU A 159 -4.21 -6.47 8.86
CA LEU A 159 -3.18 -5.78 9.63
C LEU A 159 -3.27 -6.15 11.10
N LEU A 160 -2.13 -6.39 11.73
CA LEU A 160 -2.01 -6.63 13.17
C LEU A 160 -0.76 -5.96 13.71
N THR A 161 -0.83 -5.43 14.93
CA THR A 161 0.39 -5.12 15.70
C THR A 161 1.14 -6.42 16.00
N LYS A 162 2.45 -6.35 16.24
CA LYS A 162 3.18 -7.55 16.66
C LYS A 162 2.62 -8.16 17.93
N GLN A 163 2.25 -7.31 18.89
CA GLN A 163 1.63 -7.74 20.13
C GLN A 163 0.34 -8.54 19.89
N HIS A 164 -0.54 -8.09 19.00
CA HIS A 164 -1.77 -8.83 18.69
C HIS A 164 -1.52 -10.14 17.95
N TYR A 165 -0.43 -10.26 17.20
CA TYR A 165 -0.07 -11.50 16.51
C TYR A 165 0.46 -12.59 17.45
N GLU A 166 1.03 -12.20 18.58
CA GLU A 166 1.63 -13.11 19.57
C GLU A 166 0.62 -13.67 20.60
N LEU A 167 -0.60 -13.12 20.67
CA LEU A 167 -1.68 -13.57 21.56
C LEU A 167 -2.32 -14.88 21.09
#